data_AF-A0A6I1YUM3-F1
#
_entry.id   AF-A0A6I1YUM3-F1
#
_cell.length_a   1.000
_cell.length_b   1.000
_cell.length_c   1.000
_cell.angle_alpha   90.00
_cell.angle_beta   90.00
_cell.angle_gamma   90.00
#
_symmetry.space_group_name_H-M   'P 1'
#
loop_
_entity.id
_entity.type
_entity.pdbx_description
1 polymer ?
#
loop_
_entity_poly.entity_id
_entity_poly.type
_entity_poly.pdbx_seq_one_letter_code
_entity_poly.pdbx_strand_id
1 'polypeptide(L)'
;MGRDGEWRAAGLEPVPMGSPLGRGGVAGCLWNGCLAVLVLALLVVSGVWLWLWLAPRHWEHEARDQMEKQAAETRARLADSAADGVLLGTEIDRDVHPGPMAARAQVRRHGGTVTVTALLAGLGPGFMGPTQTTGCYRFRVVAHRVTTAHVPDEACGGRTPTAYRPPAEVADDVITEARAALDEGGLDAVRVAAVWRTPGIDVVRMEFPTGQLIVTARLRHDVGVSLATYCYSFRVRQHPPSVAARNLAPSRCG
;
A
#
# COMPACT_ATOMS: atom_id res chain seq x y z
N MET A 1 -27.64 93.24 -22.65
CA MET A 1 -27.09 94.57 -23.02
C MET A 1 -25.65 94.61 -22.54
N GLY A 2 -24.61 94.76 -23.35
CA GLY A 2 -24.54 94.71 -24.83
C GLY A 2 -23.26 95.40 -25.33
N ARG A 3 -22.71 94.92 -26.46
CA ARG A 3 -21.75 95.61 -27.36
C ARG A 3 -20.35 95.94 -26.80
N ASP A 4 -19.25 95.98 -27.56
CA ASP A 4 -18.84 95.49 -28.89
C ASP A 4 -17.29 95.40 -28.87
N GLY A 5 -16.63 94.65 -29.79
CA GLY A 5 -15.16 94.53 -29.76
C GLY A 5 -14.53 93.69 -30.87
N GLU A 6 -14.82 94.02 -32.13
CA GLU A 6 -14.35 93.30 -33.33
C GLU A 6 -12.90 93.63 -33.78
N TRP A 7 -12.47 92.88 -34.82
CA TRP A 7 -11.30 92.99 -35.72
C TRP A 7 -10.04 92.17 -35.33
N ARG A 8 -9.25 91.56 -36.23
CA ARG A 8 -9.38 91.18 -37.68
C ARG A 8 -8.38 90.01 -37.92
N ALA A 9 -8.78 88.87 -38.47
CA ALA A 9 -8.98 88.52 -39.89
C ALA A 9 -7.70 88.20 -40.70
N ALA A 10 -7.50 86.91 -41.02
CA ALA A 10 -6.85 86.33 -42.22
C ALA A 10 -6.79 84.79 -42.05
N GLY A 11 -7.17 83.92 -42.99
CA GLY A 11 -7.82 84.11 -44.29
C GLY A 11 -7.91 82.77 -45.07
N LEU A 12 -8.60 82.80 -46.21
CA LEU A 12 -8.63 81.79 -47.30
C LEU A 12 -9.46 80.49 -47.09
N GLU A 13 -10.45 80.37 -47.98
CA GLU A 13 -11.25 79.19 -48.36
C GLU A 13 -10.46 78.30 -49.39
N PRO A 14 -11.07 77.33 -50.13
CA PRO A 14 -11.87 76.17 -49.74
C PRO A 14 -11.47 74.82 -50.43
N VAL A 15 -11.81 73.66 -49.82
CA VAL A 15 -12.17 72.37 -50.52
C VAL A 15 -11.00 71.67 -51.31
N PRO A 16 -11.03 70.39 -51.78
CA PRO A 16 -11.92 69.23 -51.59
C PRO A 16 -11.22 67.94 -51.02
N MET A 17 -12.00 66.85 -50.93
CA MET A 17 -11.64 65.42 -51.16
C MET A 17 -10.39 64.81 -50.49
N GLY A 18 -10.61 63.72 -49.75
CA GLY A 18 -9.51 62.82 -49.39
C GLY A 18 -9.85 61.68 -48.44
N SER A 19 -10.68 60.73 -48.86
CA SER A 19 -10.67 59.38 -48.26
C SER A 19 -9.73 58.46 -49.04
N PRO A 20 -8.49 58.23 -48.60
CA PRO A 20 -7.78 57.01 -48.95
C PRO A 20 -8.04 55.94 -47.88
N LEU A 21 -8.39 54.75 -48.34
CA LEU A 21 -8.47 53.54 -47.51
C LEU A 21 -7.08 53.22 -46.92
N GLY A 22 -6.85 53.69 -45.69
CA GLY A 22 -5.62 53.48 -44.91
C GLY A 22 -5.44 52.03 -44.50
N ARG A 23 -4.80 51.25 -45.37
CA ARG A 23 -4.55 49.80 -45.30
C ARG A 23 -3.60 49.41 -44.13
N GLY A 24 -4.07 49.51 -42.89
CA GLY A 24 -3.26 49.26 -41.66
C GLY A 24 -3.76 48.15 -40.72
N GLY A 25 -5.01 47.68 -40.86
CA GLY A 25 -5.66 46.85 -39.82
C GLY A 25 -5.22 45.38 -39.69
N VAL A 26 -4.48 44.82 -40.66
CA VAL A 26 -4.27 43.35 -40.75
C VAL A 26 -2.97 42.88 -40.07
N ALA A 27 -1.92 43.70 -40.07
CA ALA A 27 -0.64 43.35 -39.46
C ALA A 27 -0.70 43.30 -37.92
N GLY A 28 -1.46 44.21 -37.29
CA GLY A 28 -1.59 44.27 -35.83
C GLY A 28 -2.32 43.07 -35.23
N CYS A 29 -3.36 42.55 -35.89
CA CYS A 29 -4.11 41.39 -35.41
C CYS A 29 -3.30 40.09 -35.47
N LEU A 30 -2.48 39.90 -36.51
CA LEU A 30 -1.60 38.74 -36.64
C LEU A 30 -0.45 38.79 -35.62
N TRP A 31 0.11 39.98 -35.36
CA TRP A 31 1.14 40.16 -34.34
C TRP A 31 0.59 39.95 -32.93
N ASN A 32 -0.54 40.57 -32.57
CA ASN A 32 -1.19 40.36 -31.27
C ASN A 32 -1.69 38.92 -31.09
N GLY A 33 -2.19 38.27 -32.14
CA GLY A 33 -2.59 36.86 -32.10
C GLY A 33 -1.41 35.94 -31.84
N CYS A 34 -0.30 36.12 -32.56
CA CYS A 34 0.93 35.36 -32.36
C CYS A 34 1.52 35.59 -30.96
N LEU A 35 1.57 36.85 -30.51
CA LEU A 35 2.07 37.22 -29.18
C LEU A 35 1.16 36.68 -28.06
N ALA A 36 -0.16 36.69 -28.23
CA ALA A 36 -1.10 36.07 -27.30
C ALA A 36 -0.94 34.54 -27.24
N VAL A 37 -0.73 33.88 -28.38
CA VAL A 37 -0.44 32.43 -28.42
C VAL A 37 0.91 32.12 -27.75
N LEU A 38 1.94 32.94 -27.97
CA LEU A 38 3.24 32.78 -27.31
C LEU A 38 3.15 33.01 -25.79
N VAL A 39 2.42 34.02 -25.34
CA VAL A 39 2.18 34.26 -23.90
C VAL A 39 1.35 33.12 -23.29
N LEU A 40 0.30 32.64 -23.96
CA LEU A 40 -0.48 31.50 -23.51
C LEU A 40 0.36 30.23 -23.44
N ALA A 41 1.19 29.96 -24.45
CA ALA A 41 2.12 28.84 -24.45
C ALA A 41 3.15 28.95 -23.31
N LEU A 42 3.66 30.15 -23.04
CA LEU A 42 4.61 30.39 -21.94
C LEU A 42 3.94 30.26 -20.56
N LEU A 43 2.68 30.66 -20.41
CA LEU A 43 1.87 30.39 -19.22
C LEU A 43 1.57 28.89 -19.04
N VAL A 44 1.27 28.16 -20.11
CA VAL A 44 1.07 26.70 -20.05
C VAL A 44 2.38 26.00 -19.69
N VAL A 45 3.49 26.33 -20.34
CA VAL A 45 4.82 25.74 -20.05
C VAL A 45 5.27 26.06 -18.63
N SER A 46 5.13 27.30 -18.17
CA SER A 46 5.50 27.68 -16.79
C SER A 46 4.57 27.06 -15.74
N GLY A 47 3.27 26.95 -16.02
CA GLY A 47 2.31 26.24 -15.17
C GLY A 47 2.61 24.73 -15.09
N VAL A 48 2.89 24.07 -16.22
CA VAL A 48 3.32 22.67 -16.26
C VAL A 48 4.66 22.48 -15.55
N TRP A 49 5.61 23.41 -15.71
CA TRP A 49 6.91 23.34 -15.03
C TRP A 49 6.77 23.49 -13.51
N LEU A 50 5.97 24.45 -13.04
CA LEU A 50 5.66 24.63 -11.63
C LEU A 50 4.92 23.42 -11.06
N TRP A 51 3.98 22.85 -11.82
CA TRP A 51 3.27 21.63 -11.45
C TRP A 51 4.23 20.44 -11.34
N LEU A 52 5.12 20.21 -12.32
CA LEU A 52 6.16 19.18 -12.24
C LEU A 52 7.14 19.39 -11.06
N TRP A 53 7.31 20.63 -10.58
CA TRP A 53 8.14 20.96 -9.42
C TRP A 53 7.45 20.75 -8.07
N LEU A 54 6.13 20.97 -8.01
CA LEU A 54 5.32 20.83 -6.79
C LEU A 54 4.71 19.44 -6.62
N ALA A 55 4.37 18.78 -7.73
CA ALA A 55 3.77 17.44 -7.76
C ALA A 55 4.55 16.40 -6.93
N PRO A 56 5.89 16.28 -7.03
CA PRO A 56 6.64 15.29 -6.23
C PRO A 56 6.38 15.40 -4.73
N ARG A 57 6.29 16.63 -4.19
CA ARG A 57 6.02 16.86 -2.76
C ARG A 57 4.59 16.48 -2.38
N HIS A 58 3.62 16.79 -3.23
CA HIS A 58 2.22 16.42 -2.99
C HIS A 58 2.04 14.89 -3.00
N TRP A 59 2.64 14.21 -3.97
CA TRP A 59 2.63 12.75 -4.07
C TRP A 59 3.39 12.05 -2.93
N GLU A 60 4.48 12.65 -2.43
CA GLU A 60 5.15 12.17 -1.21
C GLU A 60 4.25 12.25 0.03
N HIS A 61 3.44 13.31 0.17
CA HIS A 61 2.48 13.42 1.27
C HIS A 61 1.40 12.35 1.17
N GLU A 62 0.80 12.15 0.00
CA GLU A 62 -0.23 11.11 -0.19
C GLU A 62 0.33 9.69 0.02
N ALA A 63 1.59 9.44 -0.37
CA ALA A 63 2.29 8.20 -0.05
C ALA A 63 2.49 8.03 1.48
N ARG A 64 2.83 9.09 2.23
CA ARG A 64 2.97 9.05 3.70
C ARG A 64 1.63 8.80 4.38
N ASP A 65 0.57 9.48 3.96
CA ASP A 65 -0.79 9.30 4.50
C ASP A 65 -1.27 7.86 4.27
N GLN A 66 -1.01 7.27 3.09
CA GLN A 66 -1.33 5.86 2.85
C GLN A 66 -0.49 4.90 3.70
N MET A 67 0.79 5.20 3.93
CA MET A 67 1.66 4.42 4.81
C MET A 67 1.17 4.46 6.27
N GLU A 68 0.79 5.64 6.79
CA GLU A 68 0.22 5.78 8.13
C GLU A 68 -1.12 5.06 8.25
N LYS A 69 -1.97 5.12 7.20
CA LYS A 69 -3.20 4.33 7.11
C LYS A 69 -2.91 2.82 7.14
N GLN A 70 -1.91 2.33 6.42
CA GLN A 70 -1.50 0.92 6.49
C GLN A 70 -0.99 0.50 7.88
N ALA A 71 -0.32 1.41 8.60
CA ALA A 71 0.08 1.17 9.98
C ALA A 71 -1.14 1.11 10.92
N ALA A 72 -2.14 1.98 10.74
CA ALA A 72 -3.39 1.97 11.50
C ALA A 72 -4.24 0.72 11.22
N GLU A 73 -4.36 0.31 9.95
CA GLU A 73 -5.06 -0.93 9.56
C GLU A 73 -4.36 -2.17 10.12
N THR A 74 -3.02 -2.24 10.04
CA THR A 74 -2.25 -3.36 10.60
C THR A 74 -2.36 -3.40 12.13
N ARG A 75 -2.40 -2.24 12.80
CA ARG A 75 -2.68 -2.17 14.24
C ARG A 75 -4.06 -2.74 14.58
N ALA A 76 -5.09 -2.42 13.79
CA ALA A 76 -6.44 -2.93 14.01
C ALA A 76 -6.51 -4.45 13.82
N ARG A 77 -6.00 -4.97 12.69
CA ARG A 77 -5.92 -6.42 12.42
C ARG A 77 -5.21 -7.18 13.55
N LEU A 78 -4.04 -6.70 13.99
CA LEU A 78 -3.29 -7.30 15.11
C LEU A 78 -4.03 -7.21 16.46
N ALA A 79 -4.97 -6.28 16.64
CA ALA A 79 -5.78 -6.18 17.85
C ALA A 79 -6.96 -7.17 17.82
N ASP A 80 -7.58 -7.32 16.65
CA ASP A 80 -8.65 -8.29 16.41
C ASP A 80 -8.13 -9.73 16.53
N SER A 81 -6.98 -10.06 15.92
CA SER A 81 -6.33 -11.38 16.08
C SER A 81 -5.81 -11.63 17.50
N ALA A 82 -5.52 -10.58 18.29
CA ALA A 82 -5.11 -10.72 19.69
C ALA A 82 -6.30 -10.69 20.69
N ALA A 83 -7.55 -10.72 20.21
CA ALA A 83 -8.75 -10.54 21.04
C ALA A 83 -8.96 -11.69 22.06
N ASP A 84 -8.54 -12.91 21.73
CA ASP A 84 -8.54 -14.08 22.62
C ASP A 84 -7.40 -14.04 23.67
N GLY A 85 -6.45 -13.10 23.52
CA GLY A 85 -5.27 -12.93 24.35
C GLY A 85 -4.01 -13.63 23.84
N VAL A 86 -4.06 -14.40 22.74
CA VAL A 86 -2.95 -15.21 22.22
C VAL A 86 -2.73 -14.98 20.72
N LEU A 87 -2.00 -13.91 20.40
CA LEU A 87 -1.60 -13.64 19.01
C LEU A 87 -0.62 -14.71 18.47
N LEU A 88 -1.07 -15.56 17.56
CA LEU A 88 -0.29 -16.60 16.89
C LEU A 88 0.69 -16.02 15.86
N GLY A 89 1.66 -16.82 15.40
CA GLY A 89 2.58 -16.35 14.37
C GLY A 89 1.92 -16.29 12.99
N THR A 90 1.03 -17.23 12.68
CA THR A 90 0.29 -17.30 11.42
C THR A 90 -0.66 -16.12 11.23
N GLU A 91 -1.24 -15.61 12.32
CA GLU A 91 -2.01 -14.37 12.33
C GLU A 91 -1.14 -13.16 11.99
N ILE A 92 0.02 -13.01 12.62
CA ILE A 92 0.98 -11.94 12.30
C ILE A 92 1.40 -12.01 10.82
N ASP A 93 1.67 -13.23 10.31
CA ASP A 93 2.02 -13.46 8.90
C ASP A 93 0.87 -13.12 7.92
N ARG A 94 -0.40 -13.11 8.38
CA ARG A 94 -1.58 -12.66 7.60
C ARG A 94 -1.84 -11.16 7.73
N ASP A 95 -1.71 -10.61 8.93
CA ASP A 95 -2.19 -9.25 9.24
C ASP A 95 -1.18 -8.17 8.83
N VAL A 96 0.11 -8.51 8.91
CA VAL A 96 1.22 -7.62 8.62
C VAL A 96 1.67 -7.81 7.18
N HIS A 97 1.27 -6.88 6.32
CA HIS A 97 1.64 -6.86 4.91
C HIS A 97 2.90 -6.00 4.73
N PRO A 98 4.11 -6.59 4.59
CA PRO A 98 5.31 -5.83 4.30
C PRO A 98 5.21 -5.16 2.91
N GLY A 99 5.87 -4.02 2.73
CA GLY A 99 5.97 -3.37 1.42
C GLY A 99 6.62 -4.28 0.36
N PRO A 100 6.45 -3.99 -0.96
CA PRO A 100 6.85 -4.89 -2.05
C PRO A 100 8.38 -5.12 -2.20
N MET A 101 9.21 -4.48 -1.37
CA MET A 101 10.67 -4.64 -1.27
C MET A 101 11.15 -4.84 0.17
N ALA A 102 10.23 -5.04 1.11
CA ALA A 102 10.51 -5.20 2.53
C ALA A 102 10.70 -6.68 2.90
N ALA A 103 11.60 -6.94 3.85
CA ALA A 103 11.67 -8.23 4.52
C ALA A 103 10.40 -8.48 5.35
N ARG A 104 10.12 -9.75 5.69
CA ARG A 104 9.01 -10.10 6.61
C ARG A 104 9.19 -9.40 7.95
N ALA A 105 8.07 -9.14 8.61
CA ALA A 105 8.04 -8.57 9.94
C ALA A 105 8.89 -9.37 10.94
N GLN A 106 9.75 -8.68 11.69
CA GLN A 106 10.50 -9.29 12.79
C GLN A 106 9.59 -9.43 14.01
N VAL A 107 9.40 -10.66 14.49
CA VAL A 107 8.59 -10.95 15.68
C VAL A 107 9.52 -11.30 16.85
N ARG A 108 9.32 -10.64 17.99
CA ARG A 108 9.98 -10.96 19.27
C ARG A 108 8.93 -11.18 20.34
N ARG A 109 8.98 -12.32 21.02
CA ARG A 109 8.07 -12.68 22.12
C ARG A 109 8.84 -12.66 23.44
N HIS A 110 8.35 -11.94 24.45
CA HIS A 110 8.98 -11.86 25.77
C HIS A 110 7.93 -11.58 26.86
N GLY A 111 7.80 -12.49 27.84
CA GLY A 111 6.97 -12.27 29.04
C GLY A 111 5.54 -11.81 28.74
N GLY A 112 4.83 -12.51 27.85
CA GLY A 112 3.45 -12.15 27.44
C GLY A 112 3.32 -10.93 26.54
N THR A 113 4.43 -10.24 26.21
CA THR A 113 4.47 -9.18 25.18
C THR A 113 4.92 -9.78 23.84
N VAL A 114 4.19 -9.49 22.76
CA VAL A 114 4.63 -9.72 21.39
C VAL A 114 5.00 -8.38 20.76
N THR A 115 6.22 -8.28 20.23
CA THR A 115 6.69 -7.10 19.50
C THR A 115 6.91 -7.47 18.05
N VAL A 116 6.14 -6.86 17.15
CA VAL A 116 6.24 -7.03 15.71
C VAL A 116 6.83 -5.76 15.11
N THR A 117 7.92 -5.86 14.36
CA THR A 117 8.58 -4.71 13.71
C THR A 117 8.61 -4.94 12.20
N ALA A 118 7.99 -4.05 11.42
CA ALA A 118 7.75 -4.24 9.99
C ALA A 118 7.97 -2.96 9.19
N LEU A 119 8.58 -3.09 8.01
CA LEU A 119 8.74 -1.98 7.06
C LEU A 119 7.48 -1.92 6.19
N LEU A 120 6.66 -0.90 6.43
CA LEU A 120 5.45 -0.65 5.67
C LEU A 120 5.76 0.30 4.51
N ALA A 121 4.94 0.24 3.46
CA ALA A 121 5.06 1.10 2.30
C ALA A 121 3.72 1.79 2.00
N GLY A 122 3.82 3.02 1.50
CA GLY A 122 2.70 3.75 0.89
C GLY A 122 3.01 4.12 -0.55
N LEU A 123 1.96 4.20 -1.36
CA LEU A 123 1.97 4.43 -2.80
C LEU A 123 1.10 5.65 -3.12
N GLY A 124 1.74 6.76 -3.42
CA GLY A 124 1.11 7.94 -4.02
C GLY A 124 1.03 7.82 -5.55
N PRO A 125 0.14 8.59 -6.20
CA PRO A 125 0.19 8.80 -7.65
C PRO A 125 1.54 9.39 -8.08
N GLY A 126 1.84 9.41 -9.39
CA GLY A 126 3.06 10.07 -9.88
C GLY A 126 3.16 10.10 -11.40
N PHE A 127 3.88 11.10 -11.91
CA PHE A 127 3.86 11.47 -13.33
C PHE A 127 4.55 10.45 -14.27
N MET A 128 5.55 9.71 -13.79
CA MET A 128 6.24 8.64 -14.54
C MET A 128 6.15 7.27 -13.84
N GLY A 129 5.15 7.09 -12.97
CA GLY A 129 5.00 5.92 -12.11
C GLY A 129 4.62 6.31 -10.68
N PRO A 130 4.17 5.35 -9.85
CA PRO A 130 3.75 5.64 -8.47
C PRO A 130 4.92 6.14 -7.62
N THR A 131 4.67 7.17 -6.81
CA THR A 131 5.62 7.60 -5.78
C THR A 131 5.53 6.64 -4.59
N GLN A 132 6.65 6.03 -4.20
CA GLN A 132 6.69 5.13 -3.05
C GLN A 132 7.39 5.78 -1.87
N THR A 133 6.81 5.62 -0.68
CA THR A 133 7.49 5.90 0.59
C THR A 133 7.48 4.66 1.47
N THR A 134 8.42 4.57 2.39
CA THR A 134 8.55 3.47 3.36
C THR A 134 8.83 4.02 4.74
N GLY A 135 8.41 3.29 5.77
CA GLY A 135 8.67 3.65 7.16
C GLY A 135 8.58 2.42 8.06
N CYS A 136 9.51 2.32 9.00
CA CYS A 136 9.56 1.21 9.94
C CYS A 136 8.62 1.43 11.13
N TYR A 137 7.73 0.47 11.35
CA TYR A 137 6.76 0.51 12.45
C TYR A 137 6.99 -0.64 13.43
N ARG A 138 6.90 -0.32 14.72
CA ARG A 138 6.89 -1.28 15.82
C ARG A 138 5.51 -1.34 16.45
N PHE A 139 4.90 -2.51 16.38
CA PHE A 139 3.66 -2.89 17.05
C PHE A 139 4.01 -3.68 18.31
N ARG A 140 3.65 -3.16 19.48
CA ARG A 140 3.77 -3.87 20.75
C ARG A 140 2.39 -4.30 21.21
N VAL A 141 2.19 -5.60 21.25
CA VAL A 141 0.95 -6.30 21.62
C VAL A 141 1.10 -6.87 23.02
N VAL A 142 0.14 -6.57 23.90
CA VAL A 142 0.06 -7.09 25.27
C VAL A 142 -1.40 -7.49 25.52
N ALA A 143 -1.67 -8.80 25.53
CA ALA A 143 -3.02 -9.33 25.31
C ALA A 143 -3.68 -8.64 24.09
N HIS A 144 -4.96 -8.27 24.15
CA HIS A 144 -5.69 -7.55 23.10
C HIS A 144 -5.20 -6.11 22.82
N ARG A 145 -4.23 -5.57 23.58
CA ARG A 145 -3.80 -4.16 23.43
C ARG A 145 -2.60 -4.03 22.52
N VAL A 146 -2.82 -3.50 21.32
CA VAL A 146 -1.77 -3.09 20.39
C VAL A 146 -1.42 -1.61 20.58
N THR A 147 -0.13 -1.32 20.72
CA THR A 147 0.45 0.02 20.64
C THR A 147 1.39 0.11 19.45
N THR A 148 1.44 1.25 18.78
CA THR A 148 2.20 1.45 17.53
C THR A 148 3.14 2.63 17.70
N ALA A 149 4.39 2.48 17.24
CA ALA A 149 5.35 3.56 17.15
C ALA A 149 6.09 3.50 15.80
N HIS A 150 6.28 4.64 15.16
CA HIS A 150 7.27 4.78 14.09
C HIS A 150 8.67 4.74 14.72
N VAL A 151 9.61 4.05 14.07
CA VAL A 151 10.96 3.81 14.58
C VAL A 151 11.99 3.96 13.45
N PRO A 152 13.29 4.16 13.74
CA PRO A 152 14.32 4.24 12.69
C PRO A 152 14.33 2.99 11.79
N ASP A 153 14.57 3.16 10.49
CA ASP A 153 14.44 2.08 9.50
C ASP A 153 15.43 0.93 9.72
N GLU A 154 16.56 1.19 10.38
CA GLU A 154 17.52 0.18 10.79
C GLU A 154 16.89 -0.85 11.76
N ALA A 155 15.88 -0.45 12.52
CA ALA A 155 15.16 -1.34 13.44
C ALA A 155 14.34 -2.43 12.72
N CYS A 156 14.03 -2.23 11.44
CA CYS A 156 13.42 -3.25 10.58
C CYS A 156 14.45 -4.23 10.00
N GLY A 157 15.75 -4.05 10.25
CA GLY A 157 16.84 -4.92 9.77
C GLY A 157 17.23 -4.69 8.31
N GLY A 158 16.80 -3.56 7.73
CA GLY A 158 17.04 -3.25 6.31
C GLY A 158 16.36 -4.25 5.37
N ARG A 159 17.00 -4.54 4.24
CA ARG A 159 16.51 -5.50 3.23
C ARG A 159 16.92 -6.96 3.49
N THR A 160 17.49 -7.27 4.66
CA THR A 160 17.95 -8.63 4.95
C THR A 160 16.76 -9.56 5.12
N PRO A 161 16.64 -10.68 4.36
CA PRO A 161 15.49 -11.57 4.49
C PRO A 161 15.37 -12.13 5.91
N THR A 162 14.30 -11.75 6.61
CA THR A 162 13.92 -12.39 7.86
C THR A 162 13.56 -13.83 7.54
N ALA A 163 14.35 -14.79 8.02
CA ALA A 163 14.10 -16.21 7.80
C ALA A 163 12.67 -16.55 8.21
N TYR A 164 11.97 -17.36 7.39
CA TYR A 164 10.68 -17.92 7.78
C TYR A 164 10.80 -18.64 9.12
N ARG A 165 9.71 -18.63 9.88
CA ARG A 165 9.59 -19.45 11.09
C ARG A 165 9.82 -20.94 10.76
N PRO A 166 10.36 -21.73 11.69
CA PRO A 166 10.50 -23.17 11.50
C PRO A 166 9.16 -23.82 11.10
N PRO A 167 9.14 -24.75 10.13
CA PRO A 167 7.90 -25.41 9.69
C PRO A 167 7.11 -26.10 10.82
N ALA A 168 7.79 -26.51 11.89
CA ALA A 168 7.15 -27.09 13.07
C ALA A 168 6.30 -26.05 13.83
N GLU A 169 6.83 -24.84 14.07
CA GLU A 169 6.08 -23.75 14.71
C GLU A 169 4.86 -23.34 13.86
N VAL A 170 5.02 -23.27 12.54
CA VAL A 170 3.91 -23.01 11.62
C VAL A 170 2.87 -24.14 11.69
N ALA A 171 3.29 -25.40 11.82
CA ALA A 171 2.38 -26.52 11.97
C ALA A 171 1.64 -26.53 13.32
N ASP A 172 2.28 -26.09 14.41
CA ASP A 172 1.66 -25.97 15.74
C ASP A 172 0.64 -24.82 15.80
N ASP A 173 0.94 -23.67 15.19
CA ASP A 173 -0.03 -22.60 14.95
C ASP A 173 -1.23 -23.13 14.13
N VAL A 174 -0.98 -23.89 13.05
CA VAL A 174 -2.04 -24.47 12.21
C VAL A 174 -2.91 -25.46 12.99
N ILE A 175 -2.31 -26.30 13.84
CA ILE A 175 -3.05 -27.19 14.74
C ILE A 175 -3.96 -26.38 15.66
N THR A 176 -3.50 -25.23 16.15
CA THR A 176 -4.21 -24.38 17.10
C THR A 176 -5.42 -23.71 16.44
N GLU A 177 -5.21 -23.02 15.31
CA GLU A 177 -6.32 -22.41 14.54
C GLU A 177 -7.34 -23.46 14.05
N ALA A 178 -6.88 -24.63 13.60
CA ALA A 178 -7.76 -25.69 13.14
C ALA A 178 -8.52 -26.39 14.28
N ARG A 179 -8.07 -26.30 15.54
CA ARG A 179 -8.86 -26.73 16.71
C ARG A 179 -9.94 -25.72 17.03
N ALA A 180 -9.61 -24.43 17.11
CA ALA A 180 -10.59 -23.37 17.33
C ALA A 180 -11.74 -23.44 16.30
N ALA A 181 -11.40 -23.53 15.01
CA ALA A 181 -12.41 -23.68 13.95
C ALA A 181 -13.20 -25.01 14.04
N LEU A 182 -12.59 -26.10 14.52
CA LEU A 182 -13.29 -27.38 14.74
C LEU A 182 -14.33 -27.27 15.87
N ASP A 183 -13.96 -26.59 16.94
CA ASP A 183 -14.79 -26.39 18.13
C ASP A 183 -15.94 -25.39 17.86
N GLU A 184 -15.70 -24.37 17.03
CA GLU A 184 -16.72 -23.39 16.62
C GLU A 184 -17.76 -23.93 15.61
N GLY A 185 -17.31 -24.69 14.60
CA GLY A 185 -18.15 -25.01 13.44
C GLY A 185 -17.82 -26.32 12.72
N GLY A 186 -17.09 -27.24 13.37
CA GLY A 186 -16.81 -28.56 12.83
C GLY A 186 -15.90 -28.55 11.60
N LEU A 187 -15.91 -29.65 10.83
CA LEU A 187 -15.02 -29.85 9.68
C LEU A 187 -15.22 -28.81 8.57
N ASP A 188 -16.44 -28.27 8.41
CA ASP A 188 -16.74 -27.24 7.41
C ASP A 188 -16.09 -25.89 7.74
N ALA A 189 -16.07 -25.48 9.02
CA ALA A 189 -15.36 -24.29 9.46
C ALA A 189 -13.85 -24.46 9.29
N VAL A 190 -13.30 -25.62 9.66
CA VAL A 190 -11.87 -25.93 9.44
C VAL A 190 -11.49 -25.85 7.96
N ARG A 191 -12.35 -26.30 7.02
CA ARG A 191 -12.09 -26.18 5.57
C ARG A 191 -11.84 -24.74 5.12
N VAL A 192 -12.57 -23.76 5.67
CA VAL A 192 -12.54 -22.36 5.22
C VAL A 192 -11.71 -21.43 6.11
N ALA A 193 -11.13 -21.98 7.18
CA ALA A 193 -10.31 -21.27 8.16
C ALA A 193 -9.21 -20.40 7.52
N ALA A 194 -8.93 -19.26 8.15
CA ALA A 194 -7.97 -18.28 7.65
C ALA A 194 -6.55 -18.85 7.51
N VAL A 195 -6.19 -19.85 8.34
CA VAL A 195 -4.91 -20.56 8.32
C VAL A 195 -4.46 -21.05 6.94
N TRP A 196 -5.39 -21.54 6.10
CA TRP A 196 -5.05 -22.05 4.77
C TRP A 196 -4.70 -20.96 3.75
N ARG A 197 -4.87 -19.68 4.13
CA ARG A 197 -4.52 -18.50 3.35
C ARG A 197 -3.29 -17.76 3.91
N THR A 198 -2.64 -18.29 4.96
CA THR A 198 -1.45 -17.69 5.56
C THR A 198 -0.25 -17.70 4.59
N PRO A 199 0.43 -16.57 4.35
CA PRO A 199 1.57 -16.48 3.44
C PRO A 199 2.73 -17.43 3.78
N GLY A 200 2.92 -18.47 2.95
CA GLY A 200 3.91 -19.53 3.17
C GLY A 200 3.32 -20.91 3.37
N ILE A 201 1.99 -21.02 3.44
CA ILE A 201 1.24 -22.28 3.48
C ILE A 201 0.58 -22.50 2.11
N ASP A 202 1.15 -23.40 1.31
CA ASP A 202 0.58 -23.79 0.02
C ASP A 202 -0.22 -25.09 0.18
N VAL A 203 -1.56 -25.02 0.22
CA VAL A 203 -2.38 -26.24 0.27
C VAL A 203 -2.33 -26.97 -1.08
N VAL A 204 -1.79 -28.19 -1.06
CA VAL A 204 -1.70 -29.07 -2.23
C VAL A 204 -3.01 -29.82 -2.44
N ARG A 205 -3.62 -30.30 -1.35
CA ARG A 205 -4.81 -31.14 -1.40
C ARG A 205 -5.61 -31.05 -0.11
N MET A 206 -6.93 -31.06 -0.22
CA MET A 206 -7.84 -31.36 0.88
C MET A 206 -8.66 -32.60 0.51
N GLU A 207 -8.73 -33.57 1.42
CA GLU A 207 -9.54 -34.78 1.28
C GLU A 207 -10.55 -34.84 2.42
N PHE A 208 -11.79 -35.27 2.12
CA PHE A 208 -12.88 -35.41 3.10
C PHE A 208 -13.35 -36.87 3.23
N PRO A 209 -12.53 -37.79 3.77
CA PRO A 209 -13.03 -39.11 4.16
C PRO A 209 -14.08 -38.99 5.27
N THR A 210 -15.00 -39.95 5.36
CA THR A 210 -16.10 -39.94 6.34
C THR A 210 -15.64 -39.59 7.76
N GLY A 211 -16.14 -38.47 8.31
CA GLY A 211 -15.86 -38.01 9.68
C GLY A 211 -14.48 -37.35 9.90
N GLN A 212 -13.69 -37.10 8.85
CA GLN A 212 -12.39 -36.45 8.95
C GLN A 212 -12.06 -35.53 7.76
N LEU A 213 -11.21 -34.54 8.00
CA LEU A 213 -10.59 -33.70 6.98
C LEU A 213 -9.08 -33.95 7.02
N ILE A 214 -8.50 -34.21 5.86
CA ILE A 214 -7.05 -34.36 5.67
C ILE A 214 -6.58 -33.25 4.75
N VAL A 215 -5.78 -32.32 5.26
CA VAL A 215 -5.16 -31.25 4.47
C VAL A 215 -3.68 -31.56 4.30
N THR A 216 -3.22 -31.66 3.06
CA THR A 216 -1.80 -31.76 2.72
C THR A 216 -1.33 -30.41 2.20
N ALA A 217 -0.34 -29.82 2.84
CA ALA A 217 0.21 -28.51 2.51
C ALA A 217 1.74 -28.53 2.49
N ARG A 218 2.33 -27.64 1.67
CA ARG A 218 3.76 -27.33 1.69
C ARG A 218 3.95 -26.08 2.54
N LEU A 219 4.79 -26.19 3.57
CA LEU A 219 5.20 -25.06 4.41
C LEU A 219 6.55 -24.56 3.90
N ARG A 220 6.64 -23.28 3.55
CA ARG A 220 7.88 -22.64 3.08
C ARG A 220 8.79 -22.29 4.25
N HIS A 221 10.09 -22.47 4.07
CA HIS A 221 11.10 -22.06 5.04
C HIS A 221 12.37 -21.59 4.33
N ASP A 222 12.78 -20.34 4.54
CA ASP A 222 14.02 -19.80 3.98
C ASP A 222 15.21 -20.16 4.86
N VAL A 223 16.16 -20.91 4.30
CA VAL A 223 17.45 -21.23 4.92
C VAL A 223 18.53 -20.39 4.24
N GLY A 224 18.58 -19.10 4.58
CA GLY A 224 19.48 -18.14 3.94
C GLY A 224 19.04 -17.82 2.51
N VAL A 225 19.75 -18.33 1.51
CA VAL A 225 19.48 -18.08 0.08
C VAL A 225 18.63 -19.17 -0.59
N SER A 226 18.31 -20.26 0.11
CA SER A 226 17.48 -21.35 -0.42
C SER A 226 16.10 -21.39 0.22
N LEU A 227 15.06 -21.40 -0.63
CA LEU A 227 13.69 -21.72 -0.26
C LEU A 227 13.57 -23.24 -0.08
N ALA A 228 13.56 -23.70 1.17
CA ALA A 228 13.17 -25.07 1.49
C ALA A 228 11.64 -25.17 1.59
N THR A 229 11.08 -26.32 1.21
CA THR A 229 9.65 -26.61 1.39
C THR A 229 9.48 -27.94 2.12
N TYR A 230 8.61 -27.95 3.12
CA TYR A 230 8.36 -29.09 3.98
C TYR A 230 6.93 -29.55 3.81
N CYS A 231 6.74 -30.85 3.56
CA CYS A 231 5.41 -31.40 3.37
C CYS A 231 4.77 -31.74 4.72
N TYR A 232 3.56 -31.25 4.98
CA TYR A 232 2.78 -31.59 6.16
C TYR A 232 1.40 -32.11 5.78
N SER A 233 0.95 -33.14 6.49
CA SER A 233 -0.45 -33.58 6.49
C SER A 233 -1.07 -33.27 7.85
N PHE A 234 -2.08 -32.40 7.84
CA PHE A 234 -2.94 -32.09 8.95
C PHE A 234 -4.16 -33.00 8.90
N ARG A 235 -4.40 -33.74 9.98
CA ARG A 235 -5.56 -34.63 10.11
C ARG A 235 -6.46 -34.09 11.21
N VAL A 236 -7.69 -33.83 10.83
CA VAL A 236 -8.74 -33.24 11.64
C VAL A 236 -9.86 -34.27 11.72
N ARG A 237 -10.22 -34.69 12.93
CA ARG A 237 -11.33 -35.64 13.18
C ARG A 237 -12.34 -34.95 14.06
N GLN A 238 -13.63 -35.19 13.80
CA GLN A 238 -14.70 -34.60 14.60
C GLN A 238 -15.04 -35.46 15.83
N HIS A 239 -14.89 -36.78 15.75
CA HIS A 239 -15.26 -37.72 16.82
C HIS A 239 -14.20 -38.83 17.00
N PRO A 240 -13.46 -38.86 18.13
CA PRO A 240 -13.29 -37.75 19.07
C PRO A 240 -12.62 -36.53 18.40
N PRO A 241 -12.94 -35.29 18.82
CA PRO A 241 -12.37 -34.08 18.26
C PRO A 241 -10.85 -34.10 18.42
N SER A 242 -10.11 -34.03 17.32
CA SER A 242 -8.65 -34.06 17.35
C SER A 242 -8.05 -33.46 16.09
N VAL A 243 -6.96 -32.72 16.27
CA VAL A 243 -6.14 -32.15 15.20
C VAL A 243 -4.68 -32.52 15.46
N ALA A 244 -4.05 -33.13 14.46
CA ALA A 244 -2.64 -33.53 14.49
C ALA A 244 -1.97 -33.27 13.14
N ALA A 245 -0.75 -32.73 13.17
CA ALA A 245 0.10 -32.58 11.99
C ALA A 245 1.12 -33.73 11.91
N ARG A 246 1.51 -34.09 10.69
CA ARG A 246 2.62 -35.02 10.43
C ARG A 246 3.47 -34.50 9.27
N ASN A 247 4.76 -34.32 9.52
CA ASN A 247 5.76 -34.09 8.48
C ASN A 247 5.86 -35.33 7.58
N LEU A 248 5.82 -35.13 6.26
CA LEU A 248 5.87 -36.16 5.23
C LEU A 248 7.14 -36.03 4.39
N ALA A 249 7.58 -37.15 3.81
CA ALA A 249 8.61 -37.12 2.77
C ALA A 249 8.18 -36.19 1.61
N PRO A 250 9.10 -35.39 1.02
CA PRO A 250 8.76 -34.40 -0.01
C PRO A 250 7.94 -34.97 -1.18
N SER A 251 8.24 -36.20 -1.61
CA SER A 251 7.52 -36.92 -2.68
C SER A 251 6.05 -37.22 -2.41
N ARG A 252 5.55 -37.00 -1.18
CA ARG A 252 4.12 -37.14 -0.84
C ARG A 252 3.33 -35.83 -0.95
N CYS A 253 3.97 -34.73 -1.31
CA CYS A 253 3.33 -33.43 -1.52
C CYS A 253 2.90 -33.14 -2.96
N GLY A 254 2.76 -34.19 -3.79
CA GLY A 254 2.44 -34.07 -5.22
C GLY A 254 3.65 -33.66 -6.05
#